data_AF-A0A4Z1CPS9-F1
#
_entry.id   AF-A0A4Z1CPS9-F1
#
_cell.length_a   1.000
_cell.length_b   1.000
_cell.length_c   1.000
_cell.angle_alpha   90.00
_cell.angle_beta   90.00
_cell.angle_gamma   90.00
#
_symmetry.space_group_name_H-M   'P 1'
#
loop_
_entity.id
_entity.type
_entity.pdbx_description
1 polymer ?
#
loop_
_entity_poly.entity_id
_entity_poly.type
_entity_poly.pdbx_seq_one_letter_code
_entity_poly.pdbx_strand_id
1 'polypeptide(L)'
;MPALPHSATLAWWLTAWLRGHEQTDHVLDELSGGTHLLRGGSALDLLVRARGTGATYAGLALPVDGDPLGLGGPPAFNAAALDAGQAVVVGDLGLVPEEQGETVQWRTFEATRRQLPDVGEADRGLREELLGAAADLADLDVARWRPEAADALMNLHHRPAVDAPLGTPARCVDLAARGLQAWAIVDLALADDGGAVSAYEVERRRALLRPLGRAARRAIVAACSPEVWPPA
;
A
#
# COMPACT_ATOMS: atom_id res chain seq x y z
N MET A 1 -7.30 13.69 2.73
CA MET A 1 -6.10 13.40 1.91
C MET A 1 -5.91 11.89 1.88
N PRO A 2 -5.39 11.30 0.79
CA PRO A 2 -5.13 9.86 0.77
C PRO A 2 -4.09 9.54 1.85
N ALA A 3 -4.37 8.51 2.64
CA ALA A 3 -3.49 8.00 3.68
C ALA A 3 -2.95 6.63 3.24
N LEU A 4 -1.82 6.22 3.79
CA LEU A 4 -1.31 4.89 3.55
C LEU A 4 -2.29 3.82 4.08
N PRO A 5 -2.38 2.65 3.42
CA PRO A 5 -3.11 1.51 3.95
C PRO A 5 -2.60 1.13 5.35
N HIS A 6 -3.49 0.62 6.21
CA HIS A 6 -3.15 0.15 7.55
C HIS A 6 -1.92 -0.78 7.58
N SER A 7 -1.82 -1.68 6.58
CA SER A 7 -0.70 -2.61 6.44
C SER A 7 0.62 -1.92 6.07
N ALA A 8 0.57 -0.82 5.31
CA ALA A 8 1.77 -0.07 4.94
C ALA A 8 2.36 0.65 6.16
N THR A 9 1.50 1.33 6.93
CA THR A 9 1.87 1.95 8.21
C THR A 9 2.46 0.90 9.15
N LEU A 10 1.74 -0.20 9.40
CA LEU A 10 2.23 -1.25 10.29
C LEU A 10 3.59 -1.82 9.82
N ALA A 11 3.77 -2.10 8.52
CA ALA A 11 5.01 -2.68 8.00
C ALA A 11 6.25 -1.78 8.24
N TRP A 12 6.12 -0.48 8.01
CA TRP A 12 7.21 0.47 8.27
C TRP A 12 7.53 0.59 9.76
N TRP A 13 6.52 0.81 10.59
CA TRP A 13 6.73 1.01 12.02
C TRP A 13 7.23 -0.25 12.73
N LEU A 14 6.71 -1.43 12.35
CA LEU A 14 7.28 -2.70 12.81
C LEU A 14 8.73 -2.87 12.38
N THR A 15 9.07 -2.52 11.14
CA THR A 15 10.47 -2.59 10.68
C THR A 15 11.37 -1.71 11.50
N ALA A 16 11.00 -0.43 11.68
CA ALA A 16 11.81 0.51 12.42
C ALA A 16 12.02 0.06 13.88
N TRP A 17 10.97 -0.46 14.52
CA TRP A 17 11.04 -1.04 15.86
C TRP A 17 11.89 -2.32 15.93
N LEU A 18 11.72 -3.26 14.99
CA LEU A 18 12.48 -4.51 14.93
C LEU A 18 13.98 -4.26 14.71
N ARG A 19 14.33 -3.18 14.01
CA ARG A 19 15.72 -2.73 13.80
C ARG A 19 16.25 -1.84 14.92
N GLY A 20 15.41 -1.46 15.88
CA GLY A 20 15.79 -0.58 17.00
C GLY A 20 15.99 0.89 16.60
N HIS A 21 15.44 1.33 15.47
CA HIS A 21 15.43 2.74 15.08
C HIS A 21 14.37 3.55 15.84
N GLU A 22 13.29 2.90 16.23
CA GLU A 22 12.19 3.51 16.99
C GLU A 22 12.00 2.83 18.34
N GLN A 23 11.65 3.65 19.35
CA GLN A 23 11.34 3.18 20.70
C GLN A 23 9.92 2.59 20.75
N THR A 24 9.69 1.63 21.65
CA THR A 24 8.38 0.98 21.80
C THR A 24 7.25 1.99 22.05
N ASP A 25 7.46 2.98 22.92
CA ASP A 25 6.42 3.96 23.26
C ASP A 25 6.02 4.80 22.03
N HIS A 26 7.00 5.25 21.24
CA HIS A 26 6.73 6.01 20.01
C HIS A 26 5.94 5.19 18.98
N VAL A 27 6.27 3.90 18.85
CA VAL A 27 5.55 2.98 17.95
C VAL A 27 4.11 2.75 18.45
N LEU A 28 3.91 2.61 19.76
CA LEU A 28 2.59 2.45 20.35
C LEU A 28 1.73 3.70 20.18
N ASP A 29 2.32 4.89 20.32
CA ASP A 29 1.63 6.16 20.07
C ASP A 29 1.14 6.26 18.63
N GLU A 30 1.98 5.93 17.65
CA GLU A 30 1.56 5.92 16.24
C GLU A 30 0.45 4.88 15.98
N LEU A 31 0.63 3.65 16.49
CA LEU A 31 -0.36 2.58 16.33
C LEU A 31 -1.69 2.89 17.05
N SER A 32 -1.68 3.79 18.04
CA SER A 32 -2.90 4.23 18.72
C SER A 32 -3.80 5.09 17.83
N GLY A 33 -3.23 5.81 16.85
CA GLY A 33 -3.99 6.65 15.92
C GLY A 33 -5.03 5.89 15.07
N GLY A 34 -4.80 4.60 14.82
CA GLY A 34 -5.75 3.68 14.19
C GLY A 34 -6.26 2.57 15.11
N THR A 35 -5.99 2.67 16.41
CA THR A 35 -6.22 1.62 17.43
C THR A 35 -5.82 0.23 16.88
N HIS A 36 -4.57 0.09 16.45
CA HIS A 36 -4.06 -1.17 15.89
C HIS A 36 -3.81 -2.18 17.01
N LEU A 37 -4.56 -3.28 17.03
CA LEU A 37 -4.51 -4.30 18.09
C LEU A 37 -4.29 -5.69 17.50
N LEU A 38 -3.59 -6.56 18.23
CA LEU A 38 -3.67 -8.00 17.93
C LEU A 38 -5.10 -8.48 18.18
N ARG A 39 -5.66 -9.33 17.30
CA ARG A 39 -7.01 -9.88 17.51
C ARG A 39 -7.09 -10.62 18.86
N GLY A 40 -7.99 -10.16 19.73
CA GLY A 40 -8.15 -10.70 21.09
C GLY A 40 -7.05 -10.30 22.07
N GLY A 41 -6.23 -9.32 21.75
CA GLY A 41 -5.14 -8.81 22.58
C GLY A 41 -4.91 -7.31 22.42
N SER A 42 -3.69 -6.88 22.68
CA SER A 42 -3.27 -5.47 22.65
C SER A 42 -2.31 -5.14 21.50
N ALA A 43 -1.97 -3.86 21.34
CA ALA A 43 -0.87 -3.43 20.48
C ALA A 43 0.49 -3.99 20.94
N LEU A 44 0.71 -4.13 22.25
CA LEU A 44 1.94 -4.71 22.78
C LEU A 44 2.05 -6.20 22.42
N ASP A 45 0.95 -6.95 22.49
CA ASP A 45 0.92 -8.36 22.09
C ASP A 45 1.27 -8.53 20.60
N LEU A 46 0.84 -7.58 19.75
CA LEU A 46 1.22 -7.54 18.33
C LEU A 46 2.73 -7.40 18.16
N LEU A 47 3.35 -6.45 18.88
CA LEU A 47 4.81 -6.24 18.84
C LEU A 47 5.57 -7.47 19.36
N VAL A 48 5.14 -8.05 20.48
CA VAL A 48 5.73 -9.26 21.05
C VAL A 48 5.63 -10.42 20.06
N ARG A 49 4.47 -10.60 19.42
CA ARG A 49 4.26 -11.64 18.42
C ARG A 49 5.16 -11.47 17.21
N ALA A 50 5.29 -10.24 16.69
CA ALA A 50 6.18 -9.93 15.57
C ALA A 50 7.65 -10.21 15.93
N ARG A 51 8.12 -9.80 17.11
CA ARG A 51 9.49 -10.06 17.58
C ARG A 51 9.77 -11.55 17.78
N GLY A 52 8.76 -12.31 18.21
CA GLY A 52 8.87 -13.76 18.39
C GLY A 52 9.26 -14.55 17.14
N THR A 53 9.04 -13.98 15.94
CA THR A 53 9.45 -14.58 14.66
C THR A 53 10.96 -14.56 14.43
N GLY A 54 11.69 -13.69 15.15
CA GLY A 54 13.12 -13.44 14.91
C GLY A 54 13.42 -12.64 13.62
N ALA A 55 12.40 -12.18 12.89
CA ALA A 55 12.59 -11.34 11.71
C ALA A 55 13.08 -9.92 12.10
N THR A 56 13.83 -9.28 11.19
CA THR A 56 14.37 -7.93 11.37
C THR A 56 13.60 -6.87 10.58
N TYR A 57 12.50 -7.25 9.94
CA TYR A 57 11.65 -6.37 9.16
C TYR A 57 10.25 -6.96 9.01
N ALA A 58 9.32 -6.09 8.65
CA ALA A 58 7.97 -6.42 8.21
C ALA A 58 7.76 -5.85 6.82
N GLY A 59 7.02 -6.56 5.96
CA GLY A 59 6.80 -6.12 4.59
C GLY A 59 5.34 -6.16 4.18
N LEU A 60 4.97 -5.22 3.31
CA LEU A 60 3.60 -5.00 2.85
C LEU A 60 3.19 -5.98 1.75
N ALA A 61 1.97 -6.49 1.81
CA ALA A 61 1.25 -7.10 0.71
C ALA A 61 -0.04 -6.31 0.43
N LEU A 62 -0.36 -6.11 -0.85
CA LEU A 62 -1.58 -5.42 -1.28
C LEU A 62 -2.26 -6.26 -2.37
N PRO A 63 -2.71 -7.49 -2.12
CA PRO A 63 -3.22 -8.37 -3.16
C PRO A 63 -4.55 -7.87 -3.74
N VAL A 64 -4.80 -8.19 -5.00
CA VAL A 64 -6.12 -8.06 -5.66
C VAL A 64 -6.37 -9.28 -6.52
N ASP A 65 -7.61 -9.47 -6.96
CA ASP A 65 -7.97 -10.55 -7.88
C ASP A 65 -7.07 -10.56 -9.13
N GLY A 66 -6.41 -11.70 -9.36
CA GLY A 66 -5.49 -11.89 -10.49
C GLY A 66 -4.08 -11.28 -10.31
N ASP A 67 -3.80 -10.56 -9.22
CA ASP A 67 -2.47 -9.99 -8.91
C ASP A 67 -2.19 -10.08 -7.39
N PRO A 68 -1.78 -11.27 -6.88
CA PRO A 68 -1.56 -11.54 -5.45
C PRO A 68 -0.23 -10.94 -4.95
N LEU A 69 -0.03 -9.65 -5.23
CA LEU A 69 1.21 -8.92 -5.00
C LEU A 69 1.62 -8.96 -3.51
N GLY A 70 2.82 -9.48 -3.27
CA GLY A 70 3.39 -9.58 -1.93
C GLY A 70 2.91 -10.78 -1.13
N LEU A 71 2.20 -11.74 -1.73
CA LEU A 71 1.80 -12.98 -1.09
C LEU A 71 2.69 -14.16 -1.52
N GLY A 72 3.00 -15.05 -0.56
CA GLY A 72 3.78 -16.27 -0.79
C GLY A 72 3.04 -17.56 -0.40
N GLY A 73 1.82 -17.47 0.14
CA GLY A 73 1.13 -18.58 0.79
C GLY A 73 1.39 -18.64 2.31
N PRO A 74 0.75 -19.60 3.02
CA PRO A 74 -0.13 -20.66 2.52
C PRO A 74 -1.52 -20.19 2.04
N PRO A 75 -2.36 -21.06 1.43
CA PRO A 75 -3.66 -20.67 0.86
C PRO A 75 -4.60 -19.95 1.84
N ALA A 76 -4.61 -20.32 3.12
CA ALA A 76 -5.45 -19.68 4.13
C ALA A 76 -5.06 -18.20 4.36
N PHE A 77 -3.76 -17.90 4.39
CA PHE A 77 -3.27 -16.53 4.48
C PHE A 77 -3.59 -15.76 3.20
N ASN A 78 -3.36 -16.35 2.04
CA ASN A 78 -3.62 -15.68 0.76
C ASN A 78 -5.09 -15.33 0.58
N ALA A 79 -6.00 -16.26 0.92
CA ALA A 79 -7.44 -16.01 0.85
C ALA A 79 -7.84 -14.86 1.77
N ALA A 80 -7.42 -14.91 3.04
CA ALA A 80 -7.71 -13.85 4.00
C ALA A 80 -7.14 -12.48 3.57
N ALA A 81 -5.92 -12.46 3.02
CA ALA A 81 -5.29 -11.24 2.56
C ALA A 81 -5.95 -10.68 1.29
N LEU A 82 -6.42 -11.55 0.38
CA LEU A 82 -7.21 -11.15 -0.79
C LEU A 82 -8.56 -10.54 -0.38
N ASP A 83 -9.26 -11.19 0.57
CA ASP A 83 -10.53 -10.70 1.09
C ASP A 83 -10.38 -9.31 1.75
N ALA A 84 -9.28 -9.08 2.48
CA ALA A 84 -8.98 -7.80 3.11
C ALA A 84 -8.34 -6.77 2.15
N GLY A 85 -7.83 -7.20 0.99
CA GLY A 85 -7.07 -6.37 0.05
C GLY A 85 -5.66 -5.95 0.52
N GLN A 86 -5.25 -6.36 1.72
CA GLN A 86 -3.97 -5.97 2.32
C GLN A 86 -3.53 -6.96 3.40
N ALA A 87 -2.21 -7.07 3.59
CA ALA A 87 -1.61 -7.83 4.68
C ALA A 87 -0.17 -7.36 4.96
N VAL A 88 0.37 -7.80 6.09
CA VAL A 88 1.78 -7.66 6.45
C VAL A 88 2.40 -9.05 6.63
N VAL A 89 3.64 -9.22 6.16
CA VAL A 89 4.43 -10.42 6.35
C VAL A 89 5.65 -10.10 7.22
N VAL A 90 5.85 -10.86 8.29
CA VAL A 90 6.95 -10.71 9.26
C VAL A 90 7.57 -12.09 9.48
N GLY A 91 8.63 -12.42 8.76
CA GLY A 91 9.20 -13.78 8.81
C GLY A 91 8.20 -14.85 8.34
N ASP A 92 7.80 -15.73 9.25
CA ASP A 92 6.79 -16.78 9.06
C ASP A 92 5.38 -16.39 9.57
N LEU A 93 5.19 -15.13 9.98
CA LEU A 93 3.93 -14.58 10.46
C LEU A 93 3.25 -13.72 9.38
N GLY A 94 2.02 -14.06 9.04
CA GLY A 94 1.11 -13.21 8.26
C GLY A 94 0.16 -12.46 9.18
N LEU A 95 -0.07 -11.18 8.90
CA LEU A 95 -1.00 -10.31 9.62
C LEU A 95 -2.01 -9.73 8.63
N VAL A 96 -3.29 -10.00 8.83
CA VAL A 96 -4.38 -9.47 8.00
C VAL A 96 -5.21 -8.53 8.85
N PRO A 97 -5.47 -7.28 8.42
CA PRO A 97 -6.28 -6.36 9.19
C PRO A 97 -7.77 -6.69 9.05
N GLU A 98 -8.49 -6.51 10.15
CA GLU A 98 -9.94 -6.53 10.23
C GLU A 98 -10.40 -5.22 10.86
N GLU A 99 -11.08 -4.39 10.07
CA GLU A 99 -11.65 -3.14 10.56
C GLU A 99 -12.93 -3.41 11.38
N GLN A 100 -12.95 -2.92 12.61
CA GLN A 100 -14.08 -3.00 13.54
C GLN A 100 -14.36 -1.60 14.10
N GLY A 101 -15.19 -0.84 13.40
CA GLY A 101 -15.41 0.57 13.70
C GLY A 101 -14.12 1.37 13.49
N GLU A 102 -13.62 2.02 14.54
CA GLU A 102 -12.38 2.81 14.51
C GLU A 102 -11.13 1.98 14.89
N THR A 103 -11.30 0.68 15.12
CA THR A 103 -10.23 -0.23 15.54
C THR A 103 -9.79 -1.15 14.42
N VAL A 104 -8.48 -1.34 14.25
CA VAL A 104 -7.91 -2.32 13.32
C VAL A 104 -7.39 -3.51 14.10
N GLN A 105 -8.06 -4.65 13.99
CA GLN A 105 -7.61 -5.91 14.61
C GLN A 105 -6.79 -6.74 13.63
N TRP A 106 -5.59 -7.13 14.04
CA TRP A 106 -4.69 -7.95 13.24
C TRP A 106 -4.91 -9.43 13.53
N ARG A 107 -5.45 -10.15 12.55
CA ARG A 107 -5.59 -11.60 12.58
C ARG A 107 -4.29 -12.25 12.09
N THR A 108 -3.81 -13.24 12.83
CA THR A 108 -2.53 -13.90 12.57
C THR A 108 -2.71 -15.14 11.70
N PHE A 109 -1.73 -15.40 10.85
CA PHE A 109 -1.63 -16.56 9.97
C PHE A 109 -0.19 -17.04 9.91
N GLU A 110 0.01 -18.27 9.47
CA GLU A 110 1.32 -18.68 8.94
C GLU A 110 1.57 -17.98 7.60
N ALA A 111 2.82 -17.60 7.34
CA ALA A 111 3.25 -17.01 6.09
C ALA A 111 4.53 -17.67 5.58
N THR A 112 4.72 -17.61 4.26
CA THR A 112 5.93 -18.08 3.58
C THR A 112 6.64 -16.91 2.93
N ARG A 113 7.95 -17.09 2.66
CA ARG A 113 8.73 -16.13 1.86
C ARG A 113 8.02 -15.83 0.54
N ARG A 114 7.95 -14.54 0.19
CA ARG A 114 7.35 -14.02 -1.04
C ARG A 114 8.41 -13.45 -1.98
N GLN A 115 8.03 -13.20 -3.22
CA GLN A 115 8.82 -12.45 -4.20
C GLN A 115 8.23 -11.06 -4.36
N LEU A 116 9.07 -10.05 -4.51
CA LEU A 116 8.67 -8.65 -4.62
C LEU A 116 9.39 -7.97 -5.77
N PRO A 117 8.76 -6.97 -6.42
CA PRO A 117 9.46 -6.08 -7.33
C PRO A 117 10.50 -5.28 -6.57
N ASP A 118 11.65 -5.02 -7.19
CA ASP A 118 12.66 -4.16 -6.58
C ASP A 118 12.23 -2.69 -6.59
N VAL A 119 12.78 -1.89 -5.67
CA VAL A 119 12.41 -0.46 -5.55
C VAL A 119 12.67 0.32 -6.85
N GLY A 120 13.74 0.01 -7.58
CA GLY A 120 14.09 0.68 -8.82
C GLY A 120 13.21 0.26 -10.00
N GLU A 121 12.86 -1.02 -10.11
CA GLU A 121 11.85 -1.51 -11.05
C GLU A 121 10.48 -0.86 -10.78
N ALA A 122 10.03 -0.86 -9.53
CA ALA A 122 8.75 -0.27 -9.17
C ALA A 122 8.71 1.25 -9.42
N ASP A 123 9.81 1.96 -9.15
CA ASP A 123 9.95 3.39 -9.43
C ASP A 123 9.90 3.70 -10.94
N ARG A 124 10.59 2.91 -11.77
CA ARG A 124 10.55 3.06 -13.25
C ARG A 124 9.16 2.74 -13.79
N GLY A 125 8.57 1.62 -13.39
CA GLY A 125 7.23 1.21 -13.82
C GLY A 125 6.17 2.26 -13.45
N LEU A 126 6.23 2.83 -12.24
CA LEU A 126 5.33 3.92 -11.85
C LEU A 126 5.49 5.16 -12.75
N ARG A 127 6.73 5.56 -13.05
CA ARG A 127 6.98 6.72 -13.93
C ARG A 127 6.47 6.48 -15.35
N GLU A 128 6.72 5.30 -15.90
CA GLU A 128 6.28 4.91 -17.25
C GLU A 128 4.75 4.94 -17.36
N GLU A 129 4.04 4.32 -16.40
CA GLU A 129 2.58 4.28 -16.41
C GLU A 129 1.93 5.64 -16.10
N LEU A 130 2.55 6.49 -15.29
CA LEU A 130 2.06 7.86 -15.07
C LEU A 130 2.11 8.70 -16.34
N LEU A 131 3.18 8.57 -17.14
CA LEU A 131 3.31 9.26 -18.42
C LEU A 131 2.29 8.72 -19.45
N GLY A 132 2.10 7.39 -19.50
CA GLY A 132 1.10 6.76 -20.36
C GLY A 132 -0.33 7.17 -19.99
N ALA A 133 -0.68 7.11 -18.71
CA ALA A 133 -1.99 7.49 -18.22
C ALA A 133 -2.32 8.96 -18.50
N ALA A 134 -1.36 9.89 -18.35
CA ALA A 134 -1.60 11.29 -18.70
C ALA A 134 -1.99 11.48 -20.18
N ALA A 135 -1.39 10.71 -21.10
CA ALA A 135 -1.74 10.72 -22.52
C ALA A 135 -3.13 10.09 -22.77
N ASP A 136 -3.38 8.91 -22.20
CA ASP A 136 -4.67 8.21 -22.33
C ASP A 136 -5.83 9.05 -21.76
N LEU A 137 -5.58 9.76 -20.67
CA LEU A 137 -6.55 10.64 -20.03
C LEU A 137 -6.83 11.91 -20.84
N ALA A 138 -5.82 12.47 -21.52
CA ALA A 138 -6.01 13.56 -22.46
C ALA A 138 -6.89 13.15 -23.66
N ASP A 139 -6.70 11.94 -24.16
CA ASP A 139 -7.45 11.39 -25.30
C ASP A 139 -8.90 10.99 -24.95
N LEU A 140 -9.21 10.72 -23.68
CA LEU A 140 -10.55 10.36 -23.19
C LEU A 140 -11.51 11.56 -22.98
N ASP A 141 -11.13 12.76 -23.42
CA ASP A 141 -11.88 14.02 -23.34
C ASP A 141 -12.10 14.51 -21.88
N VAL A 142 -11.04 15.11 -21.33
CA VAL A 142 -10.96 15.75 -19.99
C VAL A 142 -12.10 16.75 -19.73
N ALA A 143 -12.73 17.29 -20.78
CA ALA A 143 -13.84 18.24 -20.66
C ALA A 143 -15.10 17.67 -19.97
N ARG A 144 -15.22 16.34 -19.84
CA ARG A 144 -16.32 15.69 -19.11
C ARG A 144 -15.99 15.29 -17.68
N TRP A 145 -14.76 15.51 -17.22
CA TRP A 145 -14.36 15.15 -15.86
C TRP A 145 -14.85 16.18 -14.86
N ARG A 146 -15.14 15.71 -13.65
CA ARG A 146 -15.26 16.57 -12.48
C ARG A 146 -13.97 17.37 -12.25
N PRO A 147 -14.06 18.67 -11.91
CA PRO A 147 -12.90 19.52 -11.64
C PRO A 147 -11.92 18.90 -10.64
N GLU A 148 -12.40 18.16 -9.65
CA GLU A 148 -11.56 17.59 -8.59
C GLU A 148 -10.56 16.54 -9.09
N ALA A 149 -10.90 15.75 -10.11
CA ALA A 149 -10.02 14.75 -10.68
C ALA A 149 -9.00 15.37 -11.65
N ALA A 150 -9.41 16.39 -12.41
CA ALA A 150 -8.50 17.22 -13.20
C ALA A 150 -7.54 18.01 -12.30
N ASP A 151 -8.03 18.55 -11.18
CA ASP A 151 -7.22 19.23 -10.18
C ASP A 151 -6.21 18.27 -9.54
N ALA A 152 -6.60 17.04 -9.21
CA ALA A 152 -5.66 16.04 -8.69
C ALA A 152 -4.52 15.72 -9.68
N LEU A 153 -4.83 15.61 -10.98
CA LEU A 153 -3.84 15.44 -12.06
C LEU A 153 -2.99 16.69 -12.29
N MET A 154 -3.58 17.88 -12.19
CA MET A 154 -2.85 19.14 -12.29
C MET A 154 -1.98 19.39 -11.06
N ASN A 155 -2.35 18.80 -9.92
CA ASN A 155 -1.68 18.97 -8.64
C ASN A 155 -0.62 17.90 -8.34
N LEU A 156 0.03 17.37 -9.40
CA LEU A 156 1.14 16.40 -9.28
C LEU A 156 2.31 16.89 -8.40
N HIS A 157 2.40 18.21 -8.20
CA HIS A 157 3.48 18.83 -7.42
C HIS A 157 3.21 18.80 -5.90
N HIS A 158 1.96 18.66 -5.46
CA HIS A 158 1.60 18.52 -4.05
C HIS A 158 1.42 17.06 -3.68
N ARG A 159 2.52 16.44 -3.26
CA ARG A 159 2.53 15.03 -2.83
C ARG A 159 1.87 14.90 -1.46
N PRO A 160 1.14 13.81 -1.20
CA PRO A 160 0.67 13.52 0.14
C PRO A 160 1.87 13.43 1.09
N ALA A 161 1.75 14.08 2.25
CA ALA A 161 2.69 13.85 3.33
C ALA A 161 2.52 12.40 3.80
N VAL A 162 3.64 11.71 3.92
CA VAL A 162 3.69 10.33 4.35
C VAL A 162 4.58 10.30 5.58
N ASP A 163 4.00 9.95 6.73
CA ASP A 163 4.75 9.84 7.96
C ASP A 163 5.56 8.54 7.94
N ALA A 164 6.88 8.67 7.96
CA ALA A 164 7.81 7.56 7.79
C ALA A 164 8.72 7.48 9.01
N PRO A 165 8.83 6.31 9.66
CA PRO A 165 9.66 6.16 10.84
C PRO A 165 11.15 6.24 10.50
N LEU A 166 11.97 6.47 11.53
CA LEU A 166 13.42 6.50 11.42
C LEU A 166 13.98 5.22 10.77
N GLY A 167 14.99 5.40 9.93
CA GLY A 167 15.61 4.31 9.17
C GLY A 167 14.90 3.96 7.85
N THR A 168 13.78 4.61 7.52
CA THR A 168 13.16 4.50 6.19
C THR A 168 13.98 5.29 5.16
N PRO A 169 14.49 4.66 4.07
CA PRO A 169 15.26 5.39 3.06
C PRO A 169 14.43 6.48 2.39
N ALA A 170 14.98 7.68 2.23
CA ALA A 170 14.27 8.83 1.67
C ALA A 170 13.62 8.55 0.30
N ARG A 171 14.28 7.75 -0.54
CA ARG A 171 13.72 7.35 -1.84
C ARG A 171 12.51 6.42 -1.74
N CYS A 172 12.40 5.63 -0.67
CA CYS A 172 11.25 4.77 -0.40
C CYS A 172 10.07 5.63 0.07
N VAL A 173 10.33 6.61 0.94
CA VAL A 173 9.31 7.60 1.35
C VAL A 173 8.76 8.35 0.13
N ASP A 174 9.65 8.84 -0.73
CA ASP A 174 9.27 9.52 -1.97
C ASP A 174 8.50 8.62 -2.95
N LEU A 175 8.90 7.36 -3.10
CA LEU A 175 8.19 6.38 -3.93
C LEU A 175 6.80 6.06 -3.37
N ALA A 176 6.67 5.88 -2.05
CA ALA A 176 5.38 5.65 -1.41
C ALA A 176 4.42 6.83 -1.61
N ALA A 177 4.90 8.07 -1.44
CA ALA A 177 4.10 9.26 -1.64
C ALA A 177 3.62 9.40 -3.10
N ARG A 178 4.50 9.12 -4.07
CA ARG A 178 4.14 9.12 -5.51
C ARG A 178 3.17 7.98 -5.86
N GLY A 179 3.39 6.79 -5.31
CA GLY A 179 2.48 5.66 -5.49
C GLY A 179 1.09 5.95 -4.91
N LEU A 180 1.02 6.55 -3.73
CA LEU A 180 -0.23 6.92 -3.06
C LEU A 180 -1.00 7.99 -3.84
N GLN A 181 -0.29 8.97 -4.40
CA GLN A 181 -0.89 9.97 -5.28
C GLN A 181 -1.46 9.34 -6.55
N ALA A 182 -0.71 8.46 -7.22
CA ALA A 182 -1.17 7.75 -8.41
C ALA A 182 -2.39 6.86 -8.11
N TRP A 183 -2.39 6.17 -6.97
CA TRP A 183 -3.55 5.39 -6.52
C TRP A 183 -4.76 6.30 -6.32
N ALA A 184 -4.62 7.41 -5.60
CA ALA A 184 -5.73 8.35 -5.39
C ALA A 184 -6.30 8.91 -6.71
N ILE A 185 -5.45 9.19 -7.70
CA ILE A 185 -5.88 9.60 -9.04
C ILE A 185 -6.72 8.49 -9.70
N VAL A 186 -6.27 7.24 -9.65
CA VAL A 186 -7.01 6.10 -10.21
C VAL A 186 -8.35 5.92 -9.50
N ASP A 187 -8.37 5.95 -8.17
CA ASP A 187 -9.62 5.79 -7.40
C ASP A 187 -10.63 6.90 -7.72
N LEU A 188 -10.19 8.16 -7.77
CA LEU A 188 -11.04 9.29 -8.16
C LEU A 188 -11.56 9.13 -9.60
N ALA A 189 -10.69 8.70 -10.52
CA ALA A 189 -11.05 8.53 -11.91
C ALA A 189 -11.97 7.33 -12.17
N LEU A 190 -11.96 6.32 -11.29
CA LEU A 190 -12.84 5.15 -11.35
C LEU A 190 -14.16 5.32 -10.60
N ALA A 191 -14.21 6.22 -9.61
CA ALA A 191 -15.45 6.57 -8.90
C ALA A 191 -16.44 7.35 -9.78
N ASP A 192 -15.97 7.92 -10.90
CA ASP A 192 -16.79 8.66 -11.86
C ASP A 192 -16.72 8.02 -13.25
N ASP A 193 -17.87 7.63 -13.78
CA ASP A 193 -18.02 7.15 -15.16
C ASP A 193 -17.86 8.30 -16.18
N GLY A 194 -17.75 9.57 -15.74
CA GLY A 194 -17.31 10.69 -16.58
C GLY A 194 -18.24 10.99 -17.74
N GLY A 195 -19.55 10.86 -17.52
CA GLY A 195 -20.55 11.00 -18.58
C GLY A 195 -20.52 9.87 -19.62
N ALA A 196 -19.91 8.72 -19.32
CA ALA A 196 -20.05 7.50 -20.12
C ALA A 196 -21.53 7.15 -20.23
N VAL A 197 -21.95 6.91 -21.48
CA VAL A 197 -23.35 6.63 -21.82
C VAL A 197 -23.59 5.13 -21.99
N SER A 198 -22.54 4.31 -21.89
CA SER A 198 -22.61 2.85 -22.01
C SER A 198 -21.63 2.10 -21.08
N ALA A 199 -21.98 0.85 -20.73
CA ALA A 199 -21.12 -0.04 -19.95
C ALA A 199 -19.78 -0.36 -20.64
N TYR A 200 -19.73 -0.29 -21.98
CA TYR A 200 -18.52 -0.49 -22.76
C TYR A 200 -17.50 0.64 -22.56
N GLU A 201 -17.95 1.89 -22.52
CA GLU A 201 -17.08 3.05 -22.28
C GLU A 201 -16.51 3.04 -20.86
N VAL A 202 -17.33 2.66 -19.88
CA VAL A 202 -16.90 2.46 -18.49
C VAL A 202 -15.80 1.39 -18.39
N GLU A 203 -15.98 0.24 -19.03
CA GLU A 203 -14.97 -0.83 -19.02
C GLU A 203 -13.70 -0.44 -19.78
N ARG A 204 -13.81 0.28 -20.90
CA ARG A 204 -12.65 0.80 -21.64
C ARG A 204 -11.84 1.78 -20.78
N ARG A 205 -12.50 2.68 -20.05
CA ARG A 205 -11.84 3.61 -19.13
C ARG A 205 -11.13 2.87 -17.99
N ARG A 206 -11.80 1.91 -17.36
CA ARG A 206 -11.18 1.02 -16.37
C ARG A 206 -9.96 0.32 -16.95
N ALA A 207 -10.06 -0.17 -18.18
CA ALA A 207 -8.97 -0.85 -18.84
C ALA A 207 -7.71 0.03 -19.00
N LEU A 208 -7.89 1.31 -19.30
CA LEU A 208 -6.80 2.29 -19.45
C LEU A 208 -6.14 2.68 -18.11
N LEU A 209 -6.90 2.71 -17.01
CA LEU A 209 -6.36 3.07 -15.69
C LEU A 209 -5.80 1.89 -14.88
N ARG A 210 -6.15 0.65 -15.23
CA ARG A 210 -5.65 -0.58 -14.57
C ARG A 210 -4.11 -0.65 -14.50
N PRO A 211 -3.34 -0.36 -15.56
CA PRO A 211 -1.88 -0.36 -15.51
C PRO A 211 -1.31 0.61 -14.46
N LEU A 212 -1.80 1.86 -14.43
CA LEU A 212 -1.39 2.85 -13.43
C LEU A 212 -1.71 2.38 -11.99
N GLY A 213 -2.91 1.85 -11.76
CA GLY A 213 -3.28 1.31 -10.43
C GLY A 213 -2.39 0.15 -10.00
N ARG A 214 -2.01 -0.73 -10.94
CA ARG A 214 -1.06 -1.84 -10.70
C ARG A 214 0.35 -1.34 -10.37
N ALA A 215 0.82 -0.29 -11.05
CA ALA A 215 2.13 0.30 -10.80
C ALA A 215 2.16 1.06 -9.47
N ALA A 216 1.09 1.79 -9.13
CA ALA A 216 0.92 2.46 -7.84
C ALA A 216 1.00 1.47 -6.67
N ARG A 217 0.26 0.35 -6.74
CA ARG A 217 0.35 -0.72 -5.74
C ARG A 217 1.75 -1.32 -5.62
N ARG A 218 2.42 -1.62 -6.75
CA ARG A 218 3.81 -2.13 -6.77
C ARG A 218 4.79 -1.16 -6.13
N ALA A 219 4.66 0.14 -6.41
CA ALA A 219 5.47 1.19 -5.81
C ALA A 219 5.32 1.24 -4.29
N ILE A 220 4.08 1.22 -3.78
CA ILE A 220 3.83 1.25 -2.33
C ILE A 220 4.33 -0.05 -1.67
N VAL A 221 4.09 -1.22 -2.28
CA VAL A 221 4.59 -2.50 -1.78
C VAL A 221 6.12 -2.51 -1.69
N ALA A 222 6.82 -2.09 -2.74
CA ALA A 222 8.29 -2.04 -2.73
C ALA A 222 8.82 -1.01 -1.72
N ALA A 223 8.19 0.17 -1.64
CA ALA A 223 8.55 1.20 -0.68
C ALA A 223 8.34 0.76 0.78
N CYS A 224 7.31 -0.05 1.05
CA CYS A 224 6.95 -0.53 2.38
C CYS A 224 7.45 -1.95 2.68
N SER A 225 8.37 -2.49 1.87
CA SER A 225 8.95 -3.82 2.08
C SER A 225 10.49 -3.75 2.09
N PRO A 226 11.12 -3.76 3.27
CA PRO A 226 12.58 -3.67 3.40
C PRO A 226 13.38 -4.80 2.77
N GLU A 227 12.72 -5.88 2.38
CA GLU A 227 13.24 -7.02 1.61
C GLU A 227 13.91 -6.58 0.29
N VAL A 228 13.41 -5.51 -0.32
CA VAL A 228 13.84 -4.99 -1.63
C VAL A 228 14.45 -3.60 -1.55
N TRP A 229 14.71 -3.12 -0.33
CA TRP A 229 15.34 -1.84 -0.11
C TRP A 229 16.80 -1.84 -0.57
N PRO A 230 17.38 -0.65 -0.81
CA PRO A 230 18.84 -0.54 -0.93
C PRO A 230 19.55 -1.24 0.23
N PRO A 231 20.76 -1.80 -0.01
CA PRO A 231 21.71 -1.91 1.09
C PRO A 231 21.96 -0.52 1.69
N ALA A 232 21.92 -0.44 3.02
CA ALA A 232 22.16 0.77 3.79
C ALA A 232 23.61 1.27 3.64
#